data_AF-A0A6N3BKT1-F1
#
_entry.id   AF-A0A6N3BKT1-F1
#
_cell.length_a   1.000
_cell.length_b   1.000
_cell.length_c   1.000
_cell.angle_alpha   90.00
_cell.angle_beta   90.00
_cell.angle_gamma   90.00
#
_symmetry.space_group_name_H-M   'P 1'
#
loop_
_entity.id
_entity.type
_entity.pdbx_description
1 polymer ?
#
loop_
_entity_poly.entity_id
_entity_poly.type
_entity_poly.pdbx_seq_one_letter_code
_entity_poly.pdbx_strand_id
1 'polypeptide(L)'
;MPISNDHLKMWGISVEQLHQDALLADRNRGYGLYGLEDLVYSMAFEHEPENLLLSTDVVNASEKGPYVLTNTSRINGANALVQEEVLSQVGDALGGDYYVLPSSTHELILIQDDGSISKEALERMVTEINSTQVSKEDLLSNKVQFYDSHQKQLRLDKNEVAKEKIAEQVKGVAERKVRRNIKEPKKIPHKL
;
A
#
# COMPACT_ATOMS: atom_id res chain seq x y z
N MET A 1 -22.82 -0.83 12.56
CA MET A 1 -23.40 0.21 13.42
C MET A 1 -22.31 1.20 13.77
N PRO A 2 -22.46 2.50 13.49
CA PRO A 2 -21.45 3.50 13.86
C PRO A 2 -21.32 3.63 15.39
N ILE A 3 -20.08 3.75 15.89
CA ILE A 3 -19.80 3.95 17.32
C ILE A 3 -19.80 5.45 17.62
N SER A 4 -20.56 5.87 18.63
CA SER A 4 -20.64 7.27 19.07
C SER A 4 -19.89 7.50 20.38
N ASN A 5 -19.62 8.76 20.72
CA ASN A 5 -19.00 9.13 21.99
C ASN A 5 -19.85 8.73 23.21
N ASP A 6 -21.16 8.59 23.06
CA ASP A 6 -22.03 8.15 24.15
C ASP A 6 -21.88 6.65 24.42
N HIS A 7 -21.58 5.83 23.40
CA HIS A 7 -21.20 4.44 23.60
C HIS A 7 -19.89 4.33 24.41
N LEU A 8 -18.90 5.18 24.11
CA LEU A 8 -17.62 5.18 24.83
C LEU A 8 -17.78 5.55 26.30
N LYS A 9 -18.62 6.55 26.60
CA LYS A 9 -18.99 6.89 27.99
C LYS A 9 -19.67 5.73 28.70
N MET A 10 -20.60 5.06 28.04
CA MET A 10 -21.33 3.91 28.59
C MET A 10 -20.41 2.72 28.87
N TRP A 11 -19.45 2.45 27.98
CA TRP A 11 -18.45 1.39 28.15
C TRP A 11 -17.28 1.79 29.08
N GLY A 12 -17.14 3.07 29.40
CA GLY A 12 -16.05 3.58 30.24
C GLY A 12 -14.67 3.53 29.58
N ILE A 13 -14.61 3.55 28.24
CA ILE A 13 -13.36 3.47 27.47
C ILE A 13 -13.05 4.79 26.77
N SER A 14 -11.76 5.03 26.49
CA SER A 14 -11.33 6.19 25.70
C SER A 14 -11.37 5.89 24.20
N VAL A 15 -11.35 6.94 23.37
CA VAL A 15 -11.19 6.82 21.91
C VAL A 15 -9.88 6.11 21.57
N GLU A 16 -8.80 6.44 22.29
CA GLU A 16 -7.50 5.81 22.11
C GLU A 16 -7.57 4.30 22.40
N GLN A 17 -8.24 3.91 23.48
CA GLN A 17 -8.42 2.50 23.84
C GLN A 17 -9.23 1.77 22.76
N LEU A 18 -10.34 2.36 22.30
CA LEU A 18 -11.13 1.80 21.19
C LEU A 18 -10.27 1.59 19.94
N HIS A 19 -9.44 2.57 19.61
CA HIS A 19 -8.56 2.51 18.44
C HIS A 19 -7.55 1.36 18.56
N GLN A 20 -6.85 1.26 19.69
CA GLN A 20 -5.89 0.18 19.93
C GLN A 20 -6.56 -1.19 19.93
N ASP A 21 -7.71 -1.32 20.57
CA ASP A 21 -8.47 -2.58 20.60
C ASP A 21 -8.95 -2.98 19.20
N ALA A 22 -9.38 -2.02 18.37
CA ALA A 22 -9.77 -2.27 16.99
C ALA A 22 -8.58 -2.77 16.14
N LEU A 23 -7.40 -2.16 16.28
CA LEU A 23 -6.20 -2.61 15.58
C LEU A 23 -5.78 -4.03 16.01
N LEU A 24 -5.84 -4.33 17.31
CA LEU A 24 -5.51 -5.65 17.84
C LEU A 24 -6.50 -6.73 17.39
N ALA A 25 -7.79 -6.41 17.37
CA ALA A 25 -8.82 -7.32 16.87
C ALA A 25 -8.63 -7.64 15.38
N ASP A 26 -8.24 -6.64 14.58
CA ASP A 26 -8.04 -6.79 13.15
C ASP A 26 -6.82 -7.64 12.77
N ARG A 27 -5.75 -7.62 13.57
CA ARG A 27 -4.54 -8.43 13.33
C ARG A 27 -4.81 -9.92 13.14
N ASN A 28 -5.88 -10.44 13.77
CA ASN A 28 -6.24 -11.85 13.74
C ASN A 28 -7.28 -12.22 12.66
N ARG A 29 -7.73 -11.27 11.84
CA ARG A 29 -8.77 -11.54 10.82
C ARG A 29 -8.29 -12.44 9.68
N GLY A 30 -6.97 -12.50 9.46
CA GLY A 30 -6.36 -13.19 8.33
C GLY A 30 -6.68 -12.48 7.01
N TYR A 31 -5.65 -12.20 6.21
CA TYR A 31 -5.78 -11.52 4.93
C TYR A 31 -5.37 -12.44 3.79
N GLY A 32 -5.94 -12.21 2.61
CA GLY A 32 -5.58 -12.89 1.38
C GLY A 32 -5.50 -11.92 0.22
N LEU A 33 -4.54 -12.18 -0.67
CA LEU A 33 -4.32 -11.46 -1.90
C LEU A 33 -4.65 -12.39 -3.06
N TYR A 34 -5.52 -11.95 -3.96
CA TYR A 34 -6.02 -12.76 -5.07
C TYR A 34 -5.90 -12.00 -6.38
N GLY A 35 -5.62 -12.69 -7.48
CA GLY A 35 -5.83 -12.10 -8.81
C GLY A 35 -7.31 -11.83 -9.04
N LEU A 36 -7.68 -10.66 -9.56
CA LEU A 36 -9.10 -10.32 -9.77
C LEU A 36 -9.77 -11.33 -10.72
N GLU A 37 -9.07 -11.74 -11.78
CA GLU A 37 -9.59 -12.71 -12.75
C GLU A 37 -9.88 -14.07 -12.10
N ASP A 38 -8.94 -14.60 -11.32
CA ASP A 38 -9.10 -15.86 -10.60
C ASP A 38 -10.20 -15.77 -9.53
N LEU A 39 -10.28 -14.64 -8.81
CA LEU A 39 -11.34 -14.41 -7.85
C LEU A 39 -12.72 -14.36 -8.52
N VAL A 40 -12.87 -13.70 -9.67
CA VAL A 40 -14.13 -13.68 -10.43
C VAL A 40 -14.45 -15.08 -10.98
N TYR A 41 -13.44 -15.80 -11.48
CA TYR A 41 -13.59 -17.17 -11.94
C TYR A 41 -14.09 -18.10 -10.81
N SER A 42 -13.53 -17.97 -9.61
CA SER A 42 -13.95 -18.70 -8.40
C SER A 42 -15.39 -18.42 -7.94
N MET A 43 -15.96 -17.28 -8.35
CA MET A 43 -17.37 -16.97 -8.06
C MET A 43 -18.32 -17.61 -9.07
N ALA A 44 -17.88 -17.77 -10.31
CA ALA A 44 -18.67 -18.37 -11.38
C ALA A 44 -18.59 -19.90 -11.39
N PHE A 45 -17.48 -20.46 -10.90
CA PHE A 45 -17.19 -21.88 -10.88
C PHE A 45 -16.81 -22.30 -9.46
N GLU A 46 -17.07 -23.56 -9.09
CA GLU A 46 -16.65 -24.13 -7.78
C GLU A 46 -15.13 -24.36 -7.73
N HIS A 47 -14.37 -23.27 -7.78
CA HIS A 47 -12.92 -23.21 -7.72
C HIS A 47 -12.51 -22.40 -6.49
N GLU A 48 -11.47 -22.81 -5.78
CA GLU A 48 -10.88 -22.01 -4.71
C GLU A 48 -9.77 -21.13 -5.30
N PRO A 49 -9.85 -19.80 -5.16
CA PRO A 49 -8.85 -18.91 -5.74
C PRO A 49 -7.52 -19.02 -5.01
N GLU A 50 -6.43 -18.79 -5.72
CA GLU A 50 -5.08 -18.85 -5.17
C GLU A 50 -4.79 -17.63 -4.28
N ASN A 51 -4.46 -17.87 -3.01
CA ASN A 51 -4.01 -16.81 -2.11
C ASN A 51 -2.51 -16.57 -2.26
N LEU A 52 -2.17 -15.48 -2.94
CA LEU A 52 -0.80 -15.08 -3.27
C LEU A 52 0.04 -14.70 -2.05
N LEU A 53 -0.57 -14.40 -0.90
CA LEU A 53 0.18 -14.16 0.35
C LEU A 53 0.76 -15.45 0.96
N LEU A 54 0.26 -16.61 0.53
CA LEU A 54 0.74 -17.92 0.98
C LEU A 54 1.72 -18.54 -0.02
N SER A 55 1.86 -17.96 -1.22
CA SER A 55 2.81 -18.42 -2.22
C SER A 55 4.24 -18.06 -1.82
N THR A 56 5.18 -18.95 -2.10
CA THR A 56 6.62 -18.70 -1.91
C THR A 56 7.24 -17.98 -3.10
N ASP A 57 6.55 -17.96 -4.24
CA ASP A 57 7.04 -17.39 -5.48
C ASP A 57 6.49 -15.96 -5.65
N VAL A 58 7.36 -15.06 -6.09
CA VAL A 58 6.94 -13.70 -6.48
C VAL A 58 6.07 -13.81 -7.72
N VAL A 59 4.94 -13.11 -7.72
CA VAL A 59 3.99 -13.13 -8.84
C VAL A 59 4.73 -12.74 -10.14
N ASN A 60 4.61 -13.60 -11.15
CA ASN A 60 5.35 -13.43 -12.39
C ASN A 60 4.87 -12.19 -13.17
N ALA A 61 5.80 -11.53 -13.87
CA ALA A 61 5.52 -10.34 -14.68
C ALA A 61 4.53 -10.57 -15.84
N SER A 62 4.20 -11.83 -16.17
CA SER A 62 3.18 -12.21 -17.16
C SER A 62 1.76 -12.25 -16.60
N GLU A 63 1.58 -12.24 -15.28
CA GLU A 63 0.29 -12.27 -14.57
C GLU A 63 -0.07 -10.90 -13.97
N LYS A 64 0.44 -9.83 -14.58
CA LYS A 64 0.19 -8.45 -14.15
C LYS A 64 -1.27 -8.08 -14.42
N GLY A 65 -2.07 -8.12 -13.37
CA GLY A 65 -3.47 -7.70 -13.40
C GLY A 65 -3.84 -6.90 -12.15
N PRO A 66 -5.08 -6.41 -12.05
CA PRO A 66 -5.60 -5.94 -10.78
C PRO A 66 -5.69 -7.11 -9.79
N TYR A 67 -5.25 -6.87 -8.57
CA TYR A 67 -5.35 -7.81 -7.45
C TYR A 67 -6.37 -7.31 -6.42
N VAL A 68 -6.93 -8.23 -5.66
CA VAL A 68 -7.88 -7.95 -4.59
C VAL A 68 -7.25 -8.36 -3.26
N LEU A 69 -7.11 -7.39 -2.35
CA LEU A 69 -6.73 -7.65 -0.96
C LEU A 69 -7.97 -7.54 -0.08
N THR A 70 -8.29 -8.62 0.63
CA THR A 70 -9.42 -8.66 1.56
C THR A 70 -9.13 -9.62 2.72
N ASN A 71 -10.00 -9.63 3.73
CA ASN A 71 -9.89 -10.58 4.83
C ASN A 71 -10.61 -11.90 4.53
N THR A 72 -10.37 -12.92 5.37
CA THR A 72 -10.99 -14.25 5.22
C THR A 72 -12.52 -14.22 5.13
N SER A 73 -13.16 -13.32 5.87
CA SER A 73 -14.63 -13.14 5.85
C SER A 73 -15.15 -12.34 4.65
N ARG A 74 -14.27 -11.72 3.86
CA ARG A 74 -14.59 -10.77 2.77
C ARG A 74 -15.49 -9.61 3.22
N ILE A 75 -15.40 -9.23 4.50
CA ILE A 75 -16.22 -8.17 5.11
C ILE A 75 -15.35 -7.21 5.89
N ASN A 76 -15.42 -5.91 5.58
CA ASN A 76 -14.53 -4.89 6.15
C ASN A 76 -13.04 -5.19 5.94
N GLY A 77 -12.69 -5.84 4.82
CA GLY A 77 -11.31 -6.24 4.50
C GLY A 77 -10.41 -5.07 4.12
N ALA A 78 -10.97 -3.90 3.78
CA ALA A 78 -10.16 -2.71 3.47
C ALA A 78 -9.39 -2.16 4.68
N ASN A 79 -9.68 -2.65 5.89
CA ASN A 79 -8.86 -2.40 7.08
C ASN A 79 -7.40 -2.88 6.92
N ALA A 80 -7.09 -3.68 5.90
CA ALA A 80 -5.71 -3.97 5.51
C ALA A 80 -4.85 -2.69 5.31
N LEU A 81 -5.47 -1.54 4.98
CA LEU A 81 -4.79 -0.24 4.84
C LEU A 81 -3.98 0.18 6.07
N VAL A 82 -4.38 -0.25 7.27
CA VAL A 82 -3.71 0.12 8.53
C VAL A 82 -2.85 -1.02 9.09
N GLN A 83 -2.71 -2.12 8.34
CA GLN A 83 -1.92 -3.28 8.74
C GLN A 83 -0.59 -3.27 7.98
N GLU A 84 0.42 -2.59 8.54
CA GLU A 84 1.73 -2.41 7.91
C GLU A 84 2.39 -3.74 7.51
N GLU A 85 2.25 -4.78 8.35
CA GLU A 85 2.78 -6.11 8.05
C GLU A 85 2.11 -6.74 6.82
N VAL A 86 0.78 -6.57 6.67
CA VAL A 86 0.03 -7.09 5.51
C VAL A 86 0.46 -6.36 4.24
N LEU A 87 0.60 -5.03 4.29
CA LEU A 87 1.07 -4.25 3.15
C LEU A 87 2.50 -4.63 2.74
N SER A 88 3.37 -4.92 3.72
CA SER A 88 4.70 -5.45 3.41
C SER A 88 4.65 -6.81 2.72
N GLN A 89 3.82 -7.74 3.21
CA GLN A 89 3.68 -9.06 2.59
C GLN A 89 3.17 -8.97 1.14
N VAL A 90 2.25 -8.04 0.89
CA VAL A 90 1.76 -7.74 -0.47
C VAL A 90 2.89 -7.21 -1.34
N GLY A 91 3.69 -6.25 -0.85
CA GLY A 91 4.85 -5.73 -1.59
C GLY A 91 5.87 -6.81 -1.92
N ASP A 92 6.09 -7.75 -1.00
CA ASP A 92 6.97 -8.90 -1.21
C ASP A 92 6.38 -9.87 -2.25
N ALA A 93 5.08 -10.20 -2.16
CA ALA A 93 4.38 -11.08 -3.11
C ALA A 93 4.32 -10.49 -4.52
N LEU A 94 4.08 -9.18 -4.63
CA LEU A 94 4.05 -8.45 -5.90
C LEU A 94 5.45 -8.04 -6.40
N GLY A 95 6.50 -8.23 -5.59
CA GLY A 95 7.88 -7.94 -5.96
C GLY A 95 8.21 -6.45 -6.17
N GLY A 96 7.45 -5.53 -5.57
CA GLY A 96 7.74 -4.10 -5.71
C GLY A 96 6.63 -3.15 -5.27
N ASP A 97 6.71 -1.93 -5.81
CA ASP A 97 5.77 -0.84 -5.54
C ASP A 97 4.42 -1.10 -6.19
N TYR A 98 3.33 -0.61 -5.57
CA TYR A 98 1.97 -0.77 -6.09
C TYR A 98 1.06 0.38 -5.67
N TYR A 99 -0.01 0.57 -6.44
CA TYR A 99 -1.10 1.49 -6.12
C TYR A 99 -2.20 0.77 -5.35
N VAL A 100 -2.84 1.51 -4.44
CA VAL A 100 -3.98 1.06 -3.63
C VAL A 100 -5.19 1.91 -3.98
N LEU A 101 -6.27 1.23 -4.37
CA LEU A 101 -7.54 1.82 -4.78
C LEU A 101 -8.61 1.45 -3.74
N PRO A 102 -8.90 2.35 -2.78
CA PRO A 102 -9.83 2.10 -1.68
C PRO A 102 -11.30 2.42 -2.07
N SER A 103 -11.85 1.71 -3.06
CA SER A 103 -13.23 1.93 -3.51
C SER A 103 -14.30 1.49 -2.51
N SER A 104 -14.04 0.37 -1.81
CA SER A 104 -14.98 -0.33 -0.92
C SER A 104 -14.41 -0.44 0.50
N THR A 105 -15.27 -0.57 1.51
CA THR A 105 -14.85 -0.96 2.87
C THR A 105 -14.49 -2.44 2.98
N HIS A 106 -14.92 -3.27 2.02
CA HIS A 106 -14.80 -4.72 2.08
C HIS A 106 -13.50 -5.25 1.45
N GLU A 107 -12.88 -4.51 0.54
CA GLU A 107 -11.68 -4.92 -0.17
C GLU A 107 -10.89 -3.72 -0.70
N LEU A 108 -9.62 -3.96 -1.03
CA LEU A 108 -8.77 -3.02 -1.76
C LEU A 108 -8.41 -3.62 -3.12
N ILE A 109 -8.51 -2.79 -4.17
CA ILE A 109 -7.95 -3.14 -5.47
C ILE A 109 -6.50 -2.65 -5.51
N LEU A 110 -5.59 -3.53 -5.90
CA LEU A 110 -4.16 -3.25 -5.98
C LEU A 110 -3.67 -3.39 -7.41
N ILE A 111 -2.80 -2.49 -7.83
CA ILE A 111 -2.22 -2.49 -9.18
C ILE A 111 -0.71 -2.28 -9.04
N GLN A 112 0.08 -3.25 -9.50
CA GLN A 112 1.54 -3.11 -9.53
C GLN A 112 1.96 -1.87 -10.33
N ASP A 113 2.95 -1.14 -9.82
CA ASP A 113 3.46 0.05 -10.49
C ASP A 113 4.63 -0.31 -11.41
N ASP A 114 4.30 -0.64 -12.67
CA ASP A 114 5.29 -0.84 -13.73
C ASP A 114 5.48 0.39 -14.64
N GLY A 115 4.90 1.53 -14.23
CA GLY A 115 4.95 2.79 -14.98
C GLY A 115 4.03 2.86 -16.21
N SER A 116 3.20 1.85 -16.46
CA SER A 116 2.27 1.84 -17.60
C SER A 116 1.04 2.74 -17.40
N ILE A 117 0.54 2.86 -16.17
CA ILE A 117 -0.66 3.64 -15.84
C ILE A 117 -0.31 4.77 -14.88
N SER A 118 -0.77 5.98 -15.17
CA SER A 118 -0.57 7.14 -14.28
C SER A 118 -1.54 7.10 -13.10
N LYS A 119 -1.12 7.66 -11.97
CA LYS A 119 -1.97 7.78 -10.77
C LYS A 119 -3.29 8.49 -11.07
N GLU A 120 -3.27 9.54 -11.88
CA GLU A 120 -4.47 10.32 -12.24
C GLU A 120 -5.45 9.49 -13.06
N ALA A 121 -4.95 8.55 -13.88
CA ALA A 121 -5.81 7.62 -14.60
C ALA A 121 -6.51 6.65 -13.63
N LEU A 122 -5.78 6.13 -12.64
CA LEU A 122 -6.34 5.28 -11.59
C LEU A 122 -7.37 6.03 -10.72
N GLU A 123 -7.10 7.29 -10.36
CA GLU A 123 -8.05 8.13 -9.61
C GLU A 123 -9.34 8.37 -10.40
N ARG A 124 -9.25 8.59 -11.71
CA ARG A 124 -10.44 8.69 -12.57
C ARG A 124 -11.23 7.39 -12.58
N MET A 125 -10.56 6.25 -12.74
CA MET A 125 -11.22 4.93 -12.74
C MET A 125 -11.94 4.65 -11.41
N VAL A 126 -11.28 4.87 -10.27
CA VAL A 126 -11.91 4.69 -8.95
C VAL A 126 -13.09 5.62 -8.77
N THR A 127 -12.95 6.89 -9.16
CA THR A 127 -14.04 7.87 -9.01
C THR A 127 -15.28 7.46 -9.82
N GLU A 128 -15.07 6.96 -11.05
CA GLU A 128 -16.14 6.47 -11.90
C GLU A 128 -16.85 5.26 -11.27
N ILE A 129 -16.09 4.24 -10.86
CA ILE A 129 -16.61 3.03 -10.21
C ILE A 129 -17.39 3.39 -8.95
N ASN A 130 -16.82 4.24 -8.08
CA ASN A 130 -17.46 4.65 -6.84
C ASN A 130 -18.78 5.42 -7.08
N SER A 131 -18.84 6.23 -8.14
CA SER A 131 -20.05 7.00 -8.45
C SER A 131 -21.18 6.18 -9.08
N THR A 132 -20.87 5.00 -9.63
CA THR A 132 -21.82 4.21 -10.44
C THR A 132 -22.18 2.87 -9.83
N GLN A 133 -21.26 2.22 -9.12
CA GLN A 133 -21.38 0.82 -8.71
C GLN A 133 -21.27 0.58 -7.20
N VAL A 134 -20.74 1.55 -6.44
CA VAL A 134 -20.55 1.38 -4.98
C VAL A 134 -21.66 2.11 -4.23
N SER A 135 -22.25 1.43 -3.24
CA SER A 135 -23.25 2.01 -2.36
C SER A 135 -22.63 3.11 -1.48
N LYS A 136 -23.45 4.00 -0.89
CA LYS A 136 -22.90 5.07 -0.04
C LYS A 136 -22.33 4.52 1.27
N GLU A 137 -22.88 3.41 1.74
CA GLU A 137 -22.49 2.72 2.95
C GLU A 137 -21.19 1.93 2.80
N ASP A 138 -20.87 1.45 1.59
CA ASP A 138 -19.66 0.69 1.32
C ASP A 138 -18.54 1.55 0.73
N LEU A 139 -18.84 2.77 0.27
CA LEU A 139 -17.86 3.69 -0.32
C LEU A 139 -16.81 4.10 0.72
N LEU A 140 -15.54 3.87 0.39
CA LEU A 140 -14.42 4.22 1.26
C LEU A 140 -13.73 5.53 0.84
N SER A 141 -13.15 5.61 -0.37
CA SER A 141 -12.46 6.82 -0.85
C SER A 141 -12.22 6.81 -2.36
N ASN A 142 -12.14 8.02 -2.97
CA ASN A 142 -11.72 8.21 -4.36
C ASN A 142 -10.19 8.38 -4.52
N LYS A 143 -9.46 8.47 -3.41
CA LYS A 143 -8.04 8.81 -3.42
C LYS A 143 -7.18 7.56 -3.56
N VAL A 144 -6.44 7.48 -4.65
CA VAL A 144 -5.43 6.44 -4.86
C VAL A 144 -4.21 6.73 -4.01
N GLN A 145 -3.72 5.69 -3.34
CA GLN A 145 -2.48 5.73 -2.57
C GLN A 145 -1.41 4.89 -3.26
N PHE A 146 -0.17 5.10 -2.87
CA PHE A 146 1.00 4.42 -3.41
C PHE A 146 1.77 3.77 -2.27
N TYR A 147 2.07 2.49 -2.40
CA TYR A 147 2.94 1.77 -1.47
C TYR A 147 4.38 1.76 -2.01
N ASP A 148 5.29 2.30 -1.21
CA ASP A 148 6.74 2.24 -1.46
C ASP A 148 7.30 1.00 -0.77
N SER A 149 7.70 0.01 -1.58
CA SER A 149 8.26 -1.26 -1.11
C SER A 149 9.63 -1.10 -0.44
N HIS A 150 10.41 -0.10 -0.83
CA HIS A 150 11.73 0.17 -0.26
C HIS A 150 11.62 0.78 1.14
N GLN A 151 10.71 1.74 1.32
CA GLN A 151 10.48 2.37 2.63
C GLN A 151 9.36 1.69 3.45
N LYS A 152 8.72 0.66 2.91
CA LYS A 152 7.64 -0.14 3.51
C LYS A 152 6.46 0.68 4.07
N GLN A 153 5.88 1.53 3.24
CA GLN A 153 4.90 2.50 3.71
C GLN A 153 3.96 2.99 2.61
N LEU A 154 2.75 3.41 3.01
CA LEU A 154 1.81 4.11 2.14
C LEU A 154 2.14 5.61 2.02
N ARG A 155 1.88 6.14 0.83
CA ARG A 155 2.11 7.53 0.41
C ARG A 155 0.95 8.02 -0.44
N LEU A 156 0.75 9.33 -0.44
CA LEU A 156 -0.24 9.97 -1.31
C LEU A 156 0.32 10.25 -2.71
N ASP A 157 1.62 10.45 -2.84
CA ASP A 157 2.24 10.78 -4.12
C ASP A 157 3.62 10.10 -4.26
N LYS A 158 3.81 9.37 -5.36
CA LYS A 158 5.09 8.76 -5.75
C LYS A 158 6.19 9.79 -5.97
N ASN A 159 5.83 11.03 -6.34
CA ASN A 159 6.80 12.10 -6.56
C ASN A 159 7.51 12.54 -5.27
N GLU A 160 6.89 12.36 -4.10
CA GLU A 160 7.53 12.63 -2.81
C GLU A 160 8.72 11.70 -2.60
N VAL A 161 8.52 10.40 -2.88
CA VAL A 161 9.58 9.38 -2.84
C VAL A 161 10.71 9.70 -3.82
N ALA A 162 10.38 10.11 -5.05
CA ALA A 162 11.38 10.45 -6.05
C ALA A 162 12.26 11.64 -5.61
N LYS A 163 11.65 12.67 -5.00
CA LYS A 163 12.37 13.84 -4.46
C LYS A 163 13.30 13.46 -3.31
N GLU A 164 12.85 12.60 -2.41
CA GLU A 164 13.67 12.09 -1.30
C GLU A 164 14.87 11.27 -1.80
N LYS A 165 14.65 10.34 -2.74
CA LYS A 165 15.71 9.54 -3.36
C LYS A 165 16.77 10.43 -4.04
N ILE A 166 16.35 11.47 -4.75
CA ILE A 166 17.26 12.46 -5.34
C ILE A 166 18.03 13.21 -4.24
N ALA A 167 17.36 13.67 -3.18
CA ALA A 167 17.99 14.39 -2.08
C ALA A 167 19.04 13.54 -1.33
N GLU A 168 18.76 12.26 -1.09
CA GLU A 168 19.71 11.30 -0.49
C GLU A 168 20.92 11.05 -1.39
N GLN A 169 20.70 10.85 -2.70
CA GLN A 169 21.80 10.68 -3.66
C GLN A 169 22.70 11.93 -3.71
N VAL A 170 22.11 13.14 -3.71
CA VAL A 170 22.87 14.40 -3.70
C VAL A 170 23.69 14.53 -2.41
N LYS A 171 23.12 14.20 -1.24
CA LYS A 171 23.84 14.18 0.04
C LYS A 171 25.01 13.18 0.02
N GLY A 172 24.77 11.95 -0.42
CA GLY A 172 25.82 10.92 -0.48
C GLY A 172 26.96 11.28 -1.44
N VAL A 173 26.67 11.92 -2.57
CA VAL A 173 27.70 12.43 -3.50
C VAL A 173 28.50 13.58 -2.87
N ALA A 174 27.84 14.50 -2.16
CA ALA A 174 28.51 15.61 -1.47
C ALA A 174 29.46 15.10 -0.38
N GLU A 175 29.03 14.16 0.46
CA GLU A 175 29.85 13.56 1.52
C GLU A 175 31.07 12.81 0.97
N ARG A 176 30.92 12.09 -0.15
CA ARG A 176 32.05 11.42 -0.84
C ARG A 176 33.06 12.42 -1.39
N LYS A 177 32.62 13.56 -1.95
CA LYS A 177 33.52 14.63 -2.41
C LYS A 177 34.28 15.29 -1.25
N VAL A 178 33.60 15.56 -0.14
CA VAL A 178 34.24 16.11 1.07
C VAL A 178 35.31 15.15 1.61
N ARG A 179 35.00 13.85 1.71
CA ARG A 179 35.98 12.84 2.16
C ARG A 179 37.18 12.67 1.22
N ARG A 180 37.00 12.84 -0.09
CA ARG A 180 38.13 12.83 -1.06
C ARG A 180 39.03 14.05 -0.90
N ASN A 181 38.44 15.24 -0.76
CA ASN A 181 39.20 16.49 -0.59
C ASN A 181 40.00 16.56 0.72
N ILE A 182 39.58 15.83 1.77
CA ILE A 182 40.32 15.74 3.03
C ILE A 182 41.53 14.78 2.90
N LYS A 183 41.47 13.80 2.00
CA LYS A 183 42.55 12.80 1.80
C LYS A 183 43.66 13.26 0.84
N GLU A 184 43.43 14.27 0.00
CA GLU A 184 44.46 14.85 -0.86
C GLU A 184 44.94 16.20 -0.29
N PRO A 185 46.13 16.30 0.33
CA PRO A 185 46.66 17.59 0.74
C PRO A 185 46.98 18.43 -0.50
N LYS A 186 46.46 19.67 -0.54
CA LYS A 186 46.82 20.66 -1.57
C LYS A 186 48.33 20.87 -1.55
N LYS A 187 49.05 20.36 -2.56
CA LYS A 187 50.46 20.71 -2.80
C LYS A 187 50.53 22.20 -3.13
N ILE A 188 50.95 23.01 -2.16
CA ILE A 188 51.20 24.43 -2.35
C ILE A 188 52.47 24.54 -3.21
N PRO A 189 52.44 25.19 -4.38
CA PRO A 189 53.65 25.37 -5.16
C PRO A 189 54.54 26.42 -4.47
N HIS A 190 55.71 25.99 -4.01
CA HIS A 190 56.77 26.92 -3.58
C HIS A 190 57.20 27.75 -4.80
N LYS A 191 56.95 29.06 -4.76
CA LYS A 191 57.62 30.01 -5.64
C LYS A 191 59.02 30.27 -5.10
N LEU A 192 60.00 30.07 -5.97
CA LEU A 192 61.42 30.42 -5.83
C LEU A 192 61.61 31.93 -5.67
#